data_AF-A0A221UVK2-F1
#
_entry.id   AF-A0A221UVK2-F1
#
_cell.length_a   1.000
_cell.length_b   1.000
_cell.length_c   1.000
_cell.angle_alpha   90.00
_cell.angle_beta   90.00
_cell.angle_gamma   90.00
#
_symmetry.space_group_name_H-M   'P 1'
#
loop_
_entity.id
_entity.type
_entity.pdbx_description
1 polymer ?
#
loop_
_entity_poly.entity_id
_entity_poly.type
_entity_poly.pdbx_seq_one_letter_code
_entity_poly.pdbx_strand_id
1 'polypeptide(L)'
;MKLNIVKFLILILLISSCTNQKRELKEYGYAKKESDSSKVSLRLGDFITYGDFVDRIHEVTCNDSIPRIVIETKKNVRHIYPTEYCEPFIFDPAGKHYVTFDRGKIYHQGMLPEINLDSLSAMLRTEFSYYYSSNRTGKPDNFFVIIESMRDEKTDGIESFVNTLAMKYDSLKTDIVLNISFWEVVPHIPPPPAIKSETE
;
A
#
# COMPACT_ATOMS: atom_id res chain seq x y z
N MET A 1 62.24 6.99 1.39
CA MET A 1 61.24 7.26 2.45
C MET A 1 59.97 7.90 1.83
N LYS A 2 59.21 7.15 1.00
CA LYS A 2 57.97 7.65 0.34
C LYS A 2 56.85 6.59 0.23
N LEU A 3 57.16 5.30 0.38
CA LEU A 3 56.19 4.20 0.25
C LEU A 3 55.22 4.05 1.45
N ASN A 4 55.59 4.52 2.65
CA ASN A 4 54.77 4.35 3.85
C ASN A 4 53.57 5.29 3.93
N ILE A 5 53.65 6.46 3.28
CA ILE A 5 52.55 7.45 3.28
C ILE A 5 51.41 6.98 2.38
N VAL A 6 51.72 6.40 1.22
CA VAL A 6 50.71 5.89 0.26
C VAL A 6 49.92 4.72 0.87
N LYS A 7 50.58 3.83 1.62
CA LYS A 7 49.90 2.73 2.33
C LYS A 7 48.93 3.22 3.39
N PHE A 8 49.31 4.26 4.14
CA PHE A 8 48.41 4.89 5.13
C PHE A 8 47.21 5.58 4.48
N LEU A 9 47.42 6.22 3.32
CA LEU A 9 46.36 6.89 2.57
C LEU A 9 45.34 5.91 1.99
N ILE A 10 45.82 4.76 1.47
CA ILE A 10 44.96 3.67 1.01
C ILE A 10 44.17 3.07 2.18
N LEU A 11 44.80 2.91 3.34
CA LEU A 11 44.12 2.41 4.54
C LEU A 11 43.01 3.37 4.97
N ILE A 12 43.27 4.68 5.05
CA ILE A 12 42.28 5.72 5.41
C ILE A 12 41.12 5.79 4.41
N LEU A 13 41.38 5.63 3.11
CA LEU A 13 40.34 5.60 2.07
C LEU A 13 39.45 4.36 2.16
N LEU A 14 39.99 3.22 2.59
CA LEU A 14 39.20 1.98 2.78
C LEU A 14 38.27 2.07 4.01
N ILE A 15 38.68 2.77 5.08
CA ILE A 15 37.85 2.94 6.29
C ILE A 15 36.76 4.01 6.08
N SER A 16 36.97 4.99 5.20
CA SER A 16 35.98 6.04 4.91
C SER A 16 34.91 5.64 3.89
N SER A 17 35.07 4.52 3.17
CA SER A 17 34.05 3.99 2.26
C SER A 17 32.92 3.20 2.95
N CYS A 18 33.03 2.89 4.24
CA CYS A 18 31.95 2.28 5.02
C CYS A 18 31.18 3.32 5.84
N THR A 19 30.69 4.37 5.20
CA THR A 19 29.59 5.14 5.78
C THR A 19 28.35 4.26 5.74
N ASN A 20 28.02 3.62 6.86
CA ASN A 20 26.74 2.93 7.04
C ASN A 20 25.62 3.95 6.79
N GLN A 21 25.14 4.01 5.55
CA GLN A 21 24.04 4.88 5.15
C GLN A 21 22.81 4.33 5.86
N LYS A 22 22.53 4.86 7.05
CA LYS A 22 21.40 4.44 7.88
C LYS A 22 20.14 4.68 7.06
N ARG A 23 19.49 3.60 6.63
CA ARG A 23 18.25 3.69 5.85
C ARG A 23 17.18 4.37 6.71
N GLU A 24 16.46 5.32 6.13
CA GLU A 24 15.35 5.98 6.80
C GLU A 24 14.18 5.00 6.92
N LEU A 25 13.68 4.76 8.14
CA LEU A 25 12.49 3.97 8.36
C LEU A 25 11.26 4.89 8.32
N LYS A 26 10.28 4.55 7.49
CA LYS A 26 9.00 5.25 7.40
C LYS A 26 7.84 4.28 7.63
N GLU A 27 6.84 4.73 8.38
CA GLU A 27 5.67 3.94 8.73
C GLU A 27 4.40 4.63 8.22
N TYR A 28 3.49 3.84 7.64
CA TYR A 28 2.24 4.31 7.04
C TYR A 28 1.08 3.42 7.49
N GLY A 29 -0.12 3.98 7.54
CA GLY A 29 -1.29 3.39 8.19
C GLY A 29 -1.26 3.61 9.70
N TYR A 30 -2.30 3.14 10.38
CA TYR A 30 -2.32 3.11 11.85
C TYR A 30 -1.32 2.04 12.33
N ALA A 31 -0.07 2.45 12.53
CA ALA A 31 0.92 1.65 13.24
C ALA A 31 0.36 1.39 14.65
N LYS A 32 -0.18 0.20 14.89
CA LYS A 32 -0.63 -0.19 16.23
C LYS A 32 0.59 -0.11 17.14
N LYS A 33 0.44 0.53 18.31
CA LYS A 33 1.47 0.58 19.37
C LYS A 33 1.64 -0.78 20.04
N GLU A 34 1.87 -1.80 19.24
CA GLU A 34 2.06 -3.17 19.67
C GLU A 34 3.54 -3.55 19.54
N SER A 35 3.92 -4.56 20.32
CA SER A 35 5.24 -5.15 20.29
C SER A 35 5.60 -5.63 18.87
N ASP A 36 6.88 -5.50 18.48
CA ASP A 36 7.33 -6.03 17.18
C ASP A 36 7.09 -7.54 17.02
N SER A 37 6.92 -8.29 18.11
CA SER A 37 6.58 -9.71 18.09
C SER A 37 5.20 -10.03 17.50
N SER A 38 4.25 -9.08 17.47
CA SER A 38 2.96 -9.28 16.80
C SER A 38 2.99 -8.87 15.33
N LYS A 39 4.10 -8.32 14.82
CA LYS A 39 4.20 -7.82 13.44
C LYS A 39 4.73 -8.90 12.50
N VAL A 40 3.95 -9.28 11.50
CA VAL A 40 4.33 -10.24 10.46
C VAL A 40 4.74 -9.48 9.21
N SER A 41 6.01 -9.59 8.81
CA SER A 41 6.50 -8.95 7.59
C SER A 41 6.02 -9.69 6.34
N LEU A 42 5.45 -8.94 5.40
CA LEU A 42 4.99 -9.42 4.09
C LEU A 42 5.76 -8.68 2.99
N ARG A 43 6.23 -9.39 1.96
CA ARG A 43 6.81 -8.78 0.75
C ARG A 43 5.96 -9.18 -0.45
N LEU A 44 5.56 -8.21 -1.28
CA LEU A 44 4.65 -8.49 -2.39
C LEU A 44 5.20 -9.53 -3.38
N GLY A 45 6.52 -9.55 -3.57
CA GLY A 45 7.20 -10.53 -4.43
C GLY A 45 7.22 -11.96 -3.89
N ASP A 46 6.79 -12.21 -2.66
CA ASP A 46 6.69 -13.56 -2.10
C ASP A 46 5.38 -14.28 -2.51
N PHE A 47 4.46 -13.58 -3.19
CA PHE A 47 3.14 -14.09 -3.58
C PHE A 47 3.03 -14.27 -5.09
N ILE A 48 2.42 -15.38 -5.52
CA ILE A 48 2.21 -15.69 -6.94
C ILE A 48 1.09 -14.83 -7.50
N THR A 49 -0.01 -14.71 -6.75
CA THR A 49 -1.20 -13.96 -7.15
C THR A 49 -1.55 -12.88 -6.12
N TYR A 50 -2.34 -11.90 -6.57
CA TYR A 50 -2.90 -10.85 -5.72
C TYR A 50 -3.82 -11.44 -4.65
N GLY A 51 -4.60 -12.46 -5.00
CA GLY A 51 -5.43 -13.22 -4.07
C GLY A 51 -4.65 -13.82 -2.91
N ASP A 52 -3.53 -14.50 -3.20
CA ASP A 52 -2.68 -15.10 -2.15
C ASP A 52 -2.14 -14.03 -1.18
N PHE A 53 -1.87 -12.83 -1.70
CA PHE A 53 -1.40 -11.71 -0.90
C PHE A 53 -2.51 -11.15 0.01
N VAL A 54 -3.73 -10.96 -0.52
CA VAL A 54 -4.89 -10.51 0.26
C VAL A 54 -5.27 -11.54 1.33
N ASP A 55 -5.33 -12.82 0.96
CA ASP A 55 -5.57 -13.93 1.89
C ASP A 55 -4.57 -13.90 3.05
N ARG A 56 -3.28 -13.65 2.76
CA ARG A 56 -2.26 -13.60 3.80
C ARG A 56 -2.41 -12.38 4.71
N ILE A 57 -2.81 -11.22 4.19
CA ILE A 57 -3.12 -10.05 5.02
C ILE A 57 -4.28 -10.38 5.97
N HIS A 58 -5.33 -11.01 5.45
CA HIS A 58 -6.50 -11.41 6.22
C HIS A 58 -6.15 -12.45 7.30
N GLU A 59 -5.42 -13.52 6.92
CA GLU A 59 -4.97 -14.57 7.84
C GLU A 59 -4.14 -14.00 9.00
N VAL A 60 -3.21 -13.08 8.72
CA VAL A 60 -2.40 -12.44 9.77
C VAL A 60 -3.29 -11.59 10.68
N THR A 61 -4.19 -10.80 10.10
CA THR A 61 -5.08 -9.89 10.86
C THR A 61 -6.03 -10.66 11.78
N CYS A 62 -6.60 -11.77 11.30
CA CYS A 62 -7.52 -12.62 12.05
C CYS A 62 -6.87 -13.50 13.11
N ASN A 63 -5.54 -13.67 13.07
CA ASN A 63 -4.77 -14.42 14.07
C ASN A 63 -4.10 -13.48 15.10
N ASP A 64 -4.79 -12.39 15.47
CA ASP A 64 -4.33 -11.39 16.45
C ASP A 64 -2.92 -10.82 16.17
N SER A 65 -2.51 -10.82 14.91
CA SER A 65 -1.22 -10.32 14.45
C SER A 65 -1.40 -9.11 13.53
N ILE A 66 -0.32 -8.37 13.30
CA ILE A 66 -0.33 -7.16 12.48
C ILE A 66 0.42 -7.44 11.18
N PRO A 67 -0.27 -7.45 10.02
CA PRO A 67 0.42 -7.50 8.74
C PRO A 67 1.25 -6.23 8.55
N ARG A 68 2.47 -6.39 8.07
CA ARG A 68 3.39 -5.30 7.77
C ARG A 68 4.01 -5.52 6.41
N ILE A 69 3.53 -4.80 5.42
CA ILE A 69 4.11 -4.84 4.08
C ILE A 69 5.43 -4.06 4.11
N VAL A 70 6.51 -4.70 3.68
CA VAL A 70 7.86 -4.12 3.70
C VAL A 70 8.29 -3.79 2.28
N ILE A 71 8.51 -2.50 2.01
CA ILE A 71 9.06 -2.01 0.74
C ILE A 71 10.44 -1.41 1.00
N GLU A 72 11.47 -2.00 0.40
CA GLU A 72 12.85 -1.58 0.58
C GLU A 72 13.39 -0.85 -0.65
N THR A 73 13.99 0.31 -0.42
CA THR A 73 14.77 1.03 -1.44
C THR A 73 16.20 1.22 -0.93
N LYS A 74 17.11 1.69 -1.78
CA LYS A 74 18.50 1.98 -1.38
C LYS A 74 18.59 2.93 -0.18
N LYS A 75 17.64 3.87 -0.05
CA LYS A 75 17.67 4.94 0.96
C LYS A 75 16.70 4.70 2.12
N ASN A 76 15.56 4.07 1.86
CA ASN A 76 14.45 4.01 2.81
C ASN A 76 13.92 2.58 2.94
N VAL A 77 13.44 2.24 4.13
CA VAL A 77 12.58 1.08 4.40
C VAL A 77 11.20 1.64 4.74
N ARG A 78 10.17 1.19 4.03
CA ARG A 78 8.78 1.59 4.27
C ARG A 78 8.00 0.42 4.82
N HIS A 79 7.35 0.63 5.96
CA HIS A 79 6.39 -0.28 6.53
C HIS A 79 4.99 0.25 6.28
N ILE A 80 4.20 -0.48 5.51
CA ILE A 80 2.78 -0.20 5.31
C ILE A 80 1.99 -1.17 6.19
N TYR A 81 1.19 -0.63 7.10
CA TYR A 81 0.24 -1.41 7.90
C TYR A 81 -1.13 -1.31 7.21
N PRO A 82 -1.55 -2.36 6.46
CA PRO A 82 -2.79 -2.32 5.71
C PRO A 82 -3.99 -2.21 6.66
N THR A 83 -5.01 -1.49 6.19
CA THR A 83 -6.31 -1.41 6.86
C THR A 83 -7.12 -2.63 6.44
N GLU A 84 -7.23 -3.59 7.37
CA GLU A 84 -7.96 -4.84 7.20
C GLU A 84 -8.76 -5.12 8.47
N TYR A 85 -9.92 -5.76 8.33
CA TYR A 85 -10.74 -6.20 9.44
C TYR A 85 -11.08 -7.67 9.27
N CYS A 86 -11.06 -8.43 10.37
CA CYS A 86 -11.35 -9.85 10.30
C CYS A 86 -12.81 -10.13 9.93
N GLU A 87 -13.73 -9.23 10.30
CA GLU A 87 -15.12 -9.30 9.89
C GLU A 87 -15.36 -8.39 8.68
N PRO A 88 -16.15 -8.85 7.68
CA PRO A 88 -16.42 -8.07 6.48
C PRO A 88 -17.07 -6.74 6.86
N PHE A 89 -16.47 -5.65 6.36
CA PHE A 89 -17.05 -4.32 6.54
C PHE A 89 -18.37 -4.22 5.76
N ILE A 90 -19.45 -3.81 6.44
CA ILE A 90 -20.70 -3.36 5.76
C ILE A 90 -20.48 -1.92 5.31
N PHE A 91 -19.47 -1.70 4.48
CA PHE A 91 -19.10 -0.38 3.99
C PHE A 91 -18.68 -0.50 2.54
N ASP A 92 -19.45 0.15 1.67
CA ASP A 92 -19.02 0.44 0.31
C ASP A 92 -18.47 1.89 0.32
N PRO A 93 -17.15 2.08 0.39
CA PRO A 93 -16.57 3.39 0.21
C PRO A 93 -17.03 3.96 -1.13
N ALA A 94 -17.35 5.25 -1.16
CA ALA A 94 -17.63 5.90 -2.44
C ALA A 94 -16.49 5.62 -3.44
N GLY A 95 -16.84 5.32 -4.69
CA GLY A 95 -15.92 4.86 -5.75
C GLY A 95 -14.62 5.65 -5.94
N LYS A 96 -14.53 6.88 -5.41
CA LYS A 96 -13.35 7.75 -5.42
C LYS A 96 -12.11 7.21 -4.68
N HIS A 97 -12.27 6.23 -3.78
CA HIS A 97 -11.15 5.69 -3.02
C HIS A 97 -10.41 4.55 -3.73
N TYR A 98 -10.94 4.07 -4.86
CA TYR A 98 -10.46 2.86 -5.51
C TYR A 98 -9.36 3.14 -6.54
N VAL A 99 -8.35 2.29 -6.48
CA VAL A 99 -7.32 2.11 -7.48
C VAL A 99 -7.37 0.66 -7.92
N THR A 100 -7.81 0.44 -9.15
CA THR A 100 -7.91 -0.90 -9.71
C THR A 100 -6.61 -1.23 -10.45
N PHE A 101 -6.06 -2.39 -10.13
CA PHE A 101 -4.89 -2.94 -10.77
C PHE A 101 -5.31 -4.03 -11.75
N ASP A 102 -4.90 -3.88 -13.01
CA ASP A 102 -5.18 -4.84 -14.10
C ASP A 102 -3.93 -4.92 -14.99
N ARG A 103 -3.32 -6.11 -15.08
CA ARG A 103 -2.19 -6.42 -15.97
C ARG A 103 -1.03 -5.42 -15.92
N GLY A 104 -0.59 -5.05 -14.72
CA GLY A 104 0.54 -4.12 -14.55
C GLY A 104 0.18 -2.65 -14.61
N LYS A 105 -1.09 -2.31 -14.88
CA LYS A 105 -1.59 -0.95 -14.97
C LYS A 105 -2.52 -0.62 -13.82
N ILE A 106 -2.63 0.68 -13.56
CA ILE A 106 -3.41 1.24 -12.46
C ILE A 106 -4.47 2.19 -12.99
N TYR A 107 -5.69 2.04 -12.52
CA TYR A 107 -6.85 2.76 -12.99
C TYR A 107 -7.58 3.37 -11.81
N HIS A 108 -8.17 4.55 -12.02
CA HIS A 108 -9.05 5.16 -11.03
C HIS A 108 -10.42 4.52 -11.17
N GLN A 109 -10.83 3.74 -10.18
CA GLN A 109 -12.12 3.04 -10.12
C GLN A 109 -12.45 2.18 -11.37
N GLY A 110 -12.24 0.88 -11.30
CA GLY A 110 -12.48 -0.04 -12.42
C GLY A 110 -11.43 0.14 -13.54
N MET A 111 -11.85 0.22 -14.80
CA MET A 111 -10.92 0.21 -15.95
C MET A 111 -10.63 1.59 -16.57
N LEU A 112 -11.24 2.71 -16.12
CA LEU A 112 -11.05 4.01 -16.78
C LEU A 112 -11.26 5.22 -15.83
N PRO A 113 -10.38 6.25 -15.87
CA PRO A 113 -9.14 6.37 -16.65
C PRO A 113 -7.90 5.75 -15.95
N GLU A 114 -6.86 5.43 -16.72
CA GLU A 114 -5.53 5.05 -16.18
C GLU A 114 -4.97 6.21 -15.33
N ILE A 115 -4.42 5.90 -14.16
CA ILE A 115 -3.88 6.91 -13.25
C ILE A 115 -2.53 7.39 -13.76
N ASN A 116 -2.42 8.69 -14.03
CA ASN A 116 -1.13 9.34 -14.20
C ASN A 116 -0.45 9.47 -12.83
N LEU A 117 0.72 8.87 -12.63
CA LEU A 117 1.45 8.95 -11.35
C LEU A 117 1.77 10.39 -10.91
N ASP A 118 1.81 11.35 -11.82
CA ASP A 118 2.00 12.76 -11.48
C ASP A 118 0.75 13.41 -10.87
N SER A 119 -0.44 12.88 -11.13
CA SER A 119 -1.69 13.36 -10.52
C SER A 119 -1.89 12.87 -9.08
N LEU A 120 -1.10 11.90 -8.59
CA LEU A 120 -1.29 11.30 -7.27
C LEU A 120 -1.29 12.31 -6.11
N SER A 121 -0.46 13.36 -6.18
CA SER A 121 -0.48 14.41 -5.15
C SER A 121 -1.80 15.18 -5.10
N ALA A 122 -2.44 15.37 -6.27
CA ALA A 122 -3.76 16.00 -6.35
C ALA A 122 -4.84 15.02 -5.90
N MET A 123 -4.79 13.76 -6.37
CA MET A 123 -5.75 12.70 -5.98
C MET A 123 -5.74 12.45 -4.47
N LEU A 124 -4.58 12.48 -3.81
CA LEU A 124 -4.49 12.41 -2.36
C LEU A 124 -5.33 13.51 -1.67
N ARG A 125 -5.31 14.73 -2.21
CA ARG A 125 -6.04 15.86 -1.62
C ARG A 125 -7.53 15.82 -1.92
N THR A 126 -7.96 15.25 -3.04
CA THR A 126 -9.36 15.31 -3.51
C THR A 126 -10.08 13.97 -3.39
N GLU A 127 -9.60 12.96 -4.12
CA GLU A 127 -10.27 11.66 -4.27
C GLU A 127 -10.06 10.79 -3.04
N PHE A 128 -8.81 10.69 -2.58
CA PHE A 128 -8.43 9.82 -1.47
C PHE A 128 -8.62 10.46 -0.10
N SER A 129 -9.08 11.70 -0.02
CA SER A 129 -9.35 12.36 1.25
C SER A 129 -10.69 11.88 1.85
N TYR A 130 -10.63 11.34 3.07
CA TYR A 130 -11.78 10.82 3.80
C TYR A 130 -12.21 11.79 4.91
N TYR A 131 -13.50 12.10 4.96
CA TYR A 131 -14.12 13.01 5.93
C TYR A 131 -15.28 12.27 6.60
N TYR A 132 -14.98 11.53 7.67
CA TYR A 132 -15.96 10.88 8.54
C TYR A 132 -16.74 11.91 9.35
N SER A 133 -16.04 12.93 9.85
CA SER A 133 -16.65 14.01 10.62
C SER A 133 -17.42 14.97 9.71
N SER A 134 -18.55 15.51 10.19
CA SER A 134 -19.41 16.45 9.45
C SER A 134 -18.74 17.77 9.07
N ASN A 135 -17.46 17.95 9.41
CA ASN A 135 -16.68 19.16 9.18
C ASN A 135 -15.94 19.08 7.83
N ARG A 136 -16.70 19.12 6.73
CA ARG A 136 -16.20 19.04 5.35
C ARG A 136 -15.32 20.22 4.91
N THR A 137 -14.98 21.15 5.81
CA THR A 137 -14.54 22.52 5.46
C THR A 137 -13.08 22.83 5.73
N GLY A 138 -12.22 21.87 6.11
CA GLY A 138 -10.80 22.23 6.31
C GLY A 138 -9.73 21.14 6.19
N LYS A 139 -9.96 19.93 6.69
CA LYS A 139 -8.91 18.90 6.78
C LYS A 139 -9.53 17.50 6.76
N PRO A 140 -9.05 16.56 5.93
CA PRO A 140 -9.53 15.18 5.99
C PRO A 140 -9.12 14.51 7.30
N ASP A 141 -9.95 13.57 7.76
CA ASP A 141 -9.66 12.77 8.94
C ASP A 141 -8.51 11.79 8.66
N ASN A 142 -8.51 11.20 7.45
CA ASN A 142 -7.41 10.40 6.93
C ASN A 142 -7.37 10.47 5.38
N PHE A 143 -6.25 10.04 4.80
CA PHE A 143 -6.24 9.61 3.41
C PHE A 143 -6.53 8.11 3.37
N PHE A 144 -7.38 7.69 2.46
CA PHE A 144 -7.75 6.30 2.28
C PHE A 144 -7.71 5.92 0.81
N VAL A 145 -6.93 4.87 0.53
CA VAL A 145 -6.76 4.28 -0.80
C VAL A 145 -7.08 2.80 -0.70
N ILE A 146 -8.00 2.33 -1.54
CA ILE A 146 -8.27 0.91 -1.73
C ILE A 146 -7.59 0.51 -3.02
N ILE A 147 -6.63 -0.38 -2.91
CA ILE A 147 -6.03 -1.03 -4.08
C ILE A 147 -6.84 -2.30 -4.30
N GLU A 148 -7.44 -2.46 -5.46
CA GLU A 148 -8.18 -3.67 -5.81
C GLU A 148 -7.64 -4.34 -7.05
N SER A 149 -7.79 -5.67 -7.15
CA SER A 149 -7.44 -6.41 -8.37
C SER A 149 -8.22 -7.72 -8.47
N MET A 150 -8.19 -8.34 -9.64
CA MET A 150 -8.67 -9.71 -9.80
C MET A 150 -7.77 -10.66 -9.02
N ARG A 151 -8.36 -11.72 -8.46
CA ARG A 151 -7.65 -12.67 -7.59
C ARG A 151 -6.42 -13.29 -8.23
N ASP A 152 -6.49 -13.62 -9.52
CA ASP A 152 -5.45 -14.29 -10.30
C ASP A 152 -4.40 -13.35 -10.90
N GLU A 153 -4.55 -12.04 -10.73
CA GLU A 153 -3.56 -11.06 -11.20
C GLU A 153 -2.23 -11.19 -10.46
N LYS A 154 -1.16 -10.79 -11.13
CA LYS A 154 0.19 -10.76 -10.52
C LYS A 154 0.33 -9.54 -9.63
N THR A 155 1.19 -9.63 -8.62
CA THR A 155 1.53 -8.50 -7.74
C THR A 155 2.56 -7.52 -8.37
N ASP A 156 3.10 -7.87 -9.55
CA ASP A 156 4.11 -7.11 -10.30
C ASP A 156 3.65 -5.68 -10.59
N GLY A 157 4.25 -4.67 -9.94
CA GLY A 157 3.93 -3.26 -10.18
C GLY A 157 3.06 -2.62 -9.09
N ILE A 158 2.35 -3.41 -8.28
CA ILE A 158 1.65 -2.93 -7.09
C ILE A 158 2.66 -2.34 -6.09
N GLU A 159 3.81 -3.01 -5.89
CA GLU A 159 4.88 -2.49 -5.03
C GLU A 159 5.39 -1.12 -5.50
N SER A 160 5.59 -0.97 -6.81
CA SER A 160 6.02 0.30 -7.41
C SER A 160 4.99 1.40 -7.21
N PHE A 161 3.71 1.07 -7.38
CA PHE A 161 2.60 1.99 -7.12
C PHE A 161 2.55 2.41 -5.66
N VAL A 162 2.53 1.46 -4.71
CA VAL A 162 2.49 1.74 -3.27
C VAL A 162 3.69 2.59 -2.84
N ASN A 163 4.88 2.29 -3.36
CA ASN A 163 6.07 3.11 -3.10
C ASN A 163 5.92 4.53 -3.63
N THR A 164 5.38 4.70 -4.84
CA THR A 164 5.15 6.02 -5.45
C THR A 164 4.08 6.81 -4.69
N LEU A 165 2.98 6.15 -4.31
CA LEU A 165 1.93 6.72 -3.47
C LEU A 165 2.51 7.24 -2.14
N ALA A 166 3.30 6.42 -1.45
CA ALA A 166 3.98 6.80 -0.20
C ALA A 166 4.93 7.99 -0.40
N MET A 167 5.69 8.02 -1.49
CA MET A 167 6.57 9.16 -1.82
C MET A 167 5.78 10.44 -2.11
N LYS A 168 4.67 10.36 -2.84
CA LYS A 168 3.81 11.51 -3.13
C LYS A 168 3.11 12.00 -1.85
N TYR A 169 2.71 11.08 -0.97
CA TYR A 169 2.21 11.41 0.36
C TYR A 169 3.26 12.13 1.23
N ASP A 170 4.50 11.63 1.30
CA ASP A 170 5.59 12.27 2.05
C ASP A 170 5.79 13.74 1.62
N SER A 171 5.62 14.01 0.33
CA SER A 171 5.76 15.37 -0.25
C SER A 171 4.69 16.36 0.22
N LEU A 172 3.55 15.87 0.73
CA LEU A 172 2.48 16.70 1.25
C LEU A 172 2.82 17.31 2.62
N LYS A 173 3.81 16.77 3.33
CA LYS A 173 4.26 17.25 4.66
C LYS A 173 3.09 17.41 5.64
N THR A 174 2.18 16.44 5.64
CA THR A 174 0.96 16.42 6.43
C THR A 174 1.10 15.45 7.61
N ASP A 175 0.37 15.71 8.68
CA ASP A 175 0.20 14.86 9.86
C ASP A 175 -1.00 13.90 9.73
N ILE A 176 -1.76 13.99 8.64
CA ILE A 176 -2.94 13.16 8.36
C ILE A 176 -2.47 11.77 7.92
N VAL A 177 -2.95 10.72 8.56
CA VAL A 177 -2.54 9.34 8.26
C VAL A 177 -2.95 8.91 6.85
N LEU A 178 -2.05 8.22 6.14
CA LEU A 178 -2.35 7.48 4.92
C LEU A 178 -2.70 6.02 5.26
N ASN A 179 -3.94 5.63 5.03
CA ASN A 179 -4.45 4.26 5.13
C ASN A 179 -4.55 3.64 3.75
N ILE A 180 -4.16 2.35 3.65
CA ILE A 180 -4.21 1.58 2.42
C ILE A 180 -4.89 0.25 2.71
N SER A 181 -5.90 -0.11 1.93
CA SER A 181 -6.56 -1.43 1.97
C SER A 181 -6.32 -2.18 0.65
N PHE A 182 -6.38 -3.51 0.70
CA PHE A 182 -6.17 -4.39 -0.44
C PHE A 182 -7.37 -5.31 -0.62
N TRP A 183 -8.15 -5.10 -1.67
CA TRP A 183 -9.45 -5.76 -1.87
C TRP A 183 -9.46 -6.58 -3.15
N GLU A 184 -10.12 -7.73 -3.14
CA GLU A 184 -10.43 -8.43 -4.39
C GLU A 184 -11.60 -7.75 -5.09
N VAL A 185 -11.50 -7.59 -6.41
CA VAL A 185 -12.67 -7.19 -7.23
C VAL A 185 -13.70 -8.31 -7.12
N VAL A 186 -14.88 -8.00 -6.58
CA VAL A 186 -15.99 -8.96 -6.55
C VAL A 186 -16.65 -8.95 -7.93
N PRO A 187 -16.56 -10.05 -8.71
CA PRO A 187 -17.21 -10.09 -10.01
C PRO A 187 -18.73 -9.97 -9.83
N HIS A 188 -19.38 -9.14 -10.64
CA HIS A 188 -20.84 -9.09 -10.68
C HIS A 188 -21.37 -10.48 -11.07
N ILE A 189 -21.88 -11.23 -10.10
CA ILE A 189 -22.67 -12.43 -10.36
C ILE A 189 -24.03 -11.94 -10.88
N PRO A 190 -24.39 -12.19 -12.14
CA PRO A 190 -25.70 -11.80 -12.64
C PRO A 190 -26.78 -12.45 -11.76
N PRO A 191 -27.90 -11.76 -11.49
CA PRO A 191 -28.98 -12.36 -10.73
C PRO A 191 -29.41 -13.68 -11.38
N PRO A 192 -29.78 -14.70 -10.58
CA PRO A 192 -30.29 -15.95 -11.12
C PRO A 192 -31.38 -15.68 -12.17
N PRO A 193 -31.45 -16.47 -13.26
CA PRO A 193 -32.54 -16.35 -14.22
C PRO A 193 -33.88 -16.39 -13.47
N ALA A 194 -34.78 -15.46 -13.79
CA ALA A 194 -36.12 -15.48 -13.22
C ALA A 194 -36.73 -16.87 -13.49
N ILE A 195 -37.15 -17.57 -12.44
CA ILE A 195 -37.94 -18.79 -12.56
C ILE A 195 -39.19 -18.38 -13.35
N LYS A 196 -39.31 -18.82 -14.60
CA LYS A 196 -40.54 -18.64 -15.36
C LYS A 196 -41.60 -19.39 -14.57
N SER A 197 -42.55 -18.67 -13.99
CA SER A 197 -43.77 -19.31 -13.51
C SER A 197 -44.37 -20.00 -14.72
N GLU A 198 -44.41 -21.33 -14.71
CA GLU A 198 -45.28 -22.09 -15.59
C GLU A 198 -46.71 -21.70 -15.20
N THR A 199 -47.23 -20.68 -15.89
CA THR A 199 -48.66 -20.39 -15.86
C THR A 199 -49.37 -21.54 -16.58
N GLU A 200 -50.04 -22.37 -15.78
CA GLU A 200 -51.18 -23.19 -16.20
C GLU A 200 -52.30 -22.34 -16.79
#